data_AF-A0A1R3WVT3-F1
#
_entry.id   AF-A0A1R3WVT3-F1
#
_cell.length_a   1.000
_cell.length_b   1.000
_cell.length_c   1.000
_cell.angle_alpha   90.00
_cell.angle_beta   90.00
_cell.angle_gamma   90.00
#
_symmetry.space_group_name_H-M   'P 1'
#
loop_
_entity.id
_entity.type
_entity.pdbx_description
1 polymer ?
#
loop_
_entity_poly.entity_id
_entity_poly.type
_entity_poly.pdbx_seq_one_letter_code
_entity_poly.pdbx_strand_id
1 'polypeptide(L)'
;MPIDWIMGLVGGVLIGTAAAIFLLVNGRIMGASGIIGGLVDGSGRSDWQERAALIAGLFVVPGVAALAMGGSETNLTGNWAIIIVAGLLVGVGTRFANGCTSGHGVCGISRLSLRGIVATAFYIGAGGLTVVLFKHILGVI
;
A
#
# COMPACT_ATOMS: atom_id res chain seq x y z
N MET A 1 2.10 7.38 -26.85
CA MET A 1 2.43 8.42 -25.85
C MET A 1 1.41 9.56 -25.93
N PRO A 2 0.16 9.34 -25.46
CA PRO A 2 -0.39 10.23 -24.42
C PRO A 2 -1.40 9.56 -23.45
N ILE A 3 -1.43 8.22 -23.31
CA ILE A 3 -2.43 7.53 -22.47
C ILE A 3 -2.01 7.39 -20.99
N ASP A 4 -0.71 7.43 -20.69
CA ASP A 4 -0.19 6.99 -19.39
C ASP A 4 -0.60 7.91 -18.23
N TRP A 5 -0.63 9.22 -18.46
CA TRP A 5 -1.10 10.18 -17.45
C TRP A 5 -2.62 10.11 -17.26
N ILE A 6 -3.39 9.74 -18.30
CA ILE A 6 -4.83 9.52 -18.20
C ILE A 6 -5.09 8.31 -17.30
N MET A 7 -4.37 7.20 -17.52
CA MET A 7 -4.48 6.01 -16.67
C MET A 7 -4.05 6.29 -15.24
N GLY A 8 -3.01 7.10 -15.04
CA GLY A 8 -2.59 7.59 -13.72
C GLY A 8 -3.67 8.44 -13.03
N LEU A 9 -4.29 9.36 -13.77
CA LEU A 9 -5.39 10.20 -13.26
C LEU A 9 -6.62 9.36 -12.91
N VAL A 10 -7.03 8.45 -13.81
CA VAL A 10 -8.16 7.53 -13.60
C VAL A 10 -7.91 6.66 -12.37
N GLY A 11 -6.70 6.07 -12.24
CA GLY A 11 -6.32 5.30 -11.07
C GLY A 11 -6.32 6.14 -9.78
N GLY A 12 -5.82 7.37 -9.83
CA GLY A 12 -5.85 8.30 -8.71
C GLY A 12 -7.27 8.66 -8.26
N VAL A 13 -8.18 8.94 -9.21
CA VAL A 13 -9.59 9.20 -8.93
C VAL A 13 -10.27 7.96 -8.33
N LEU A 14 -10.00 6.76 -8.86
CA LEU A 14 -10.55 5.51 -8.33
C LEU A 14 -10.08 5.25 -6.88
N ILE A 15 -8.79 5.38 -6.60
CA ILE A 15 -8.24 5.19 -5.24
C ILE A 15 -8.77 6.27 -4.30
N GLY A 16 -8.79 7.53 -4.73
CA GLY A 16 -9.25 8.66 -3.93
C GLY A 16 -10.75 8.57 -3.58
N THR A 17 -11.59 8.23 -4.55
CA THR A 17 -13.03 8.01 -4.33
C THR A 17 -13.28 6.82 -3.42
N ALA A 18 -12.59 5.69 -3.61
CA ALA A 18 -12.68 4.54 -2.72
C ALA A 18 -12.27 4.90 -1.28
N ALA A 19 -11.18 5.63 -1.10
CA ALA A 19 -10.73 6.10 0.21
C ALA A 19 -11.71 7.09 0.86
N ALA A 20 -12.33 7.97 0.07
CA ALA A 20 -13.33 8.91 0.56
C ALA A 20 -14.62 8.20 1.00
N ILE A 21 -15.11 7.23 0.21
CA ILE A 21 -16.28 6.42 0.57
C ILE A 21 -15.98 5.64 1.86
N PHE A 22 -14.81 5.00 1.98
CA PHE A 22 -14.43 4.28 3.18
C PHE A 22 -14.37 5.19 4.43
N LEU A 23 -13.86 6.42 4.25
CA LEU A 23 -13.84 7.41 5.33
C LEU A 23 -15.24 7.90 5.71
N LEU A 24 -16.09 8.22 4.74
CA LEU A 24 -17.40 8.83 4.97
C LEU A 24 -18.46 7.83 5.45
N VAL A 25 -18.44 6.60 4.94
CA VAL A 25 -19.42 5.56 5.29
C VAL A 25 -19.02 4.88 6.60
N ASN A 26 -17.75 4.49 6.74
CA ASN A 26 -17.32 3.71 7.90
C ASN A 26 -16.72 4.59 9.01
N GLY A 27 -16.49 5.89 8.74
CA GLY A 27 -15.86 6.82 9.70
C GLY A 27 -14.37 6.56 9.93
N ARG A 28 -13.73 5.75 9.07
CA ARG A 28 -12.40 5.18 9.34
C ARG A 28 -11.41 5.49 8.23
N ILE A 29 -10.15 5.66 8.62
CA ILE A 29 -9.06 5.93 7.68
C ILE A 29 -8.66 4.63 6.99
N MET A 30 -8.61 4.63 5.65
CA MET A 30 -8.19 3.49 4.85
C MET A 30 -6.70 3.16 5.11
N GLY A 31 -6.41 2.00 5.70
CA GLY A 31 -5.07 1.61 6.08
C GLY A 31 -4.85 0.10 6.03
N ALA A 32 -4.13 -0.40 5.00
CA ALA A 32 -3.91 -1.84 4.83
C ALA A 32 -3.25 -2.49 6.06
N SER A 33 -2.16 -1.91 6.58
CA SER A 33 -1.49 -2.45 7.79
C SER A 33 -2.35 -2.39 9.05
N GLY A 34 -3.25 -1.40 9.18
CA GLY A 34 -4.16 -1.31 10.32
C GLY A 34 -5.34 -2.29 10.22
N ILE A 35 -5.79 -2.56 8.99
CA ILE A 35 -6.79 -3.58 8.68
C ILE A 35 -6.23 -4.96 9.02
N ILE A 36 -5.07 -5.32 8.45
CA ILE A 36 -4.39 -6.60 8.71
C ILE A 36 -4.00 -6.72 10.19
N GLY A 37 -3.38 -5.69 10.77
CA GLY A 37 -2.96 -5.68 12.17
C GLY A 37 -4.12 -5.89 13.14
N GLY A 38 -5.27 -5.26 12.91
CA GLY A 38 -6.44 -5.48 13.77
C GLY A 38 -7.15 -6.83 13.54
N LEU A 39 -6.93 -7.49 12.41
CA LEU A 39 -7.34 -8.90 12.24
C LEU A 39 -6.45 -9.83 13.05
N VAL A 40 -5.15 -9.58 13.05
CA VAL A 40 -4.16 -10.38 13.80
C VAL A 40 -4.30 -10.18 15.31
N ASP A 41 -4.45 -8.93 15.77
CA ASP A 41 -4.58 -8.61 17.20
C ASP A 41 -6.00 -8.86 17.74
N GLY A 42 -6.95 -9.26 16.88
CA GLY A 42 -8.34 -9.53 17.25
C GLY A 42 -9.20 -8.29 17.56
N SER A 43 -8.61 -7.09 17.59
CA SER A 43 -9.30 -5.81 17.84
C SER A 43 -10.27 -5.39 16.73
N GLY A 44 -10.19 -6.04 15.56
CA GLY A 44 -11.04 -5.79 14.39
C GLY A 44 -12.25 -6.73 14.27
N ARG A 45 -12.59 -7.50 15.30
CA ARG A 45 -13.66 -8.53 15.23
C ARG A 45 -15.05 -7.98 14.91
N SER A 46 -15.39 -6.76 15.34
CA SER A 46 -16.70 -6.14 15.06
C SER A 46 -16.92 -5.89 13.56
N ASP A 47 -15.87 -5.49 12.85
CA ASP A 47 -15.92 -5.11 11.43
C ASP A 47 -15.16 -6.11 10.56
N TRP A 48 -15.06 -7.36 11.01
CA TRP A 48 -14.29 -8.43 10.34
C TRP A 48 -14.69 -8.58 8.87
N GLN A 49 -15.99 -8.47 8.56
CA GLN A 49 -16.52 -8.63 7.21
C GLN A 49 -15.96 -7.58 6.25
N GLU A 50 -15.93 -6.31 6.65
CA GLU A 50 -15.40 -5.22 5.84
C GLU A 50 -13.89 -5.35 5.63
N ARG A 51 -13.17 -5.69 6.70
CA ARG A 51 -11.72 -5.90 6.67
C ARG A 51 -11.36 -7.05 5.74
N ALA A 52 -12.08 -8.16 5.83
CA ALA A 52 -11.90 -9.33 4.98
C ALA A 52 -12.25 -9.01 3.52
N ALA A 53 -13.35 -8.28 3.27
CA ALA A 53 -13.74 -7.86 1.93
C ALA A 53 -12.68 -6.97 1.27
N LEU A 54 -12.08 -6.04 2.03
CA LEU A 54 -11.04 -5.15 1.52
C LEU A 54 -9.74 -5.90 1.21
N ILE A 55 -9.34 -6.84 2.07
CA ILE A 55 -8.20 -7.72 1.80
C ILE A 55 -8.48 -8.63 0.61
N ALA A 56 -9.66 -9.25 0.53
CA ALA A 56 -10.05 -10.11 -0.58
C ALA A 56 -10.03 -9.31 -1.90
N GLY A 57 -10.59 -8.11 -1.91
CA GLY A 57 -10.56 -7.21 -3.07
C GLY A 57 -9.13 -6.87 -3.50
N LEU A 58 -8.22 -6.62 -2.56
CA LEU A 58 -6.81 -6.32 -2.84
C LEU A 58 -6.09 -7.45 -3.60
N PHE A 59 -6.44 -8.71 -3.35
CA PHE A 59 -5.83 -9.85 -4.04
C PHE A 59 -6.62 -10.31 -5.28
N VAL A 60 -7.94 -10.37 -5.18
CA VAL A 60 -8.81 -10.91 -6.23
C VAL A 60 -8.87 -9.96 -7.43
N VAL A 61 -9.01 -8.65 -7.22
CA VAL A 61 -9.17 -7.71 -8.33
C VAL A 61 -7.94 -7.66 -9.24
N PRO A 62 -6.69 -7.49 -8.73
CA PRO A 62 -5.50 -7.54 -9.58
C PRO A 62 -5.28 -8.93 -10.18
N GLY A 63 -5.61 -10.01 -9.45
CA GLY A 63 -5.47 -11.38 -9.95
C GLY A 63 -6.38 -11.66 -11.14
N VAL A 64 -7.66 -11.31 -11.06
CA VAL A 64 -8.61 -11.44 -12.17
C VAL A 64 -8.21 -10.54 -13.33
N ALA A 65 -7.78 -9.31 -13.06
CA ALA A 65 -7.30 -8.39 -14.09
C ALA A 65 -6.06 -8.95 -14.81
N ALA A 66 -5.09 -9.50 -14.09
CA ALA A 66 -3.90 -10.11 -14.67
C ALA A 66 -4.25 -11.31 -15.57
N LEU A 67 -5.18 -12.16 -15.14
CA LEU A 67 -5.65 -13.29 -15.95
C LEU A 67 -6.38 -12.81 -17.22
N ALA A 68 -7.24 -11.79 -17.11
CA ALA A 68 -7.98 -11.22 -18.23
C ALA A 68 -7.08 -10.53 -19.26
N MET A 69 -5.96 -9.94 -18.82
CA MET A 69 -5.01 -9.23 -19.68
C MET A 69 -3.89 -10.13 -20.26
N GLY A 70 -3.95 -11.44 -20.03
CA GLY A 70 -2.99 -12.40 -20.60
C GLY A 70 -1.67 -12.56 -19.83
N GLY A 71 -1.64 -12.14 -18.56
CA GLY A 71 -0.49 -12.27 -17.66
C GLY A 71 0.00 -10.92 -17.12
N SER A 72 0.85 -11.00 -16.09
CA SER A 72 1.53 -9.83 -15.51
C SER A 72 3.03 -10.14 -15.43
N GLU A 73 3.85 -9.32 -16.09
CA GLU A 73 5.31 -9.39 -15.95
C GLU A 73 5.73 -8.69 -14.65
N THR A 74 5.70 -9.43 -13.55
CA THR A 74 6.28 -8.97 -12.28
C THR A 74 7.79 -9.16 -12.28
N ASN A 75 8.52 -8.05 -12.28
CA ASN A 75 9.96 -8.03 -12.13
C ASN A 75 10.32 -8.14 -10.64
N LEU A 76 10.34 -9.37 -10.13
CA LEU A 76 10.71 -9.68 -8.75
C LEU A 76 12.13 -10.26 -8.70
N THR A 77 12.92 -9.89 -7.69
CA THR A 77 14.22 -10.54 -7.47
C THR A 77 14.04 -12.04 -7.19
N GLY A 78 14.91 -12.89 -7.74
CA GLY A 78 14.91 -14.33 -7.46
C GLY A 78 15.40 -14.67 -6.05
N ASN A 79 15.91 -13.68 -5.30
CA ASN A 79 16.45 -13.88 -3.96
C ASN A 79 15.34 -13.79 -2.89
N TRP A 80 14.84 -14.96 -2.50
CA TRP A 80 13.82 -15.11 -1.45
C TRP A 80 14.23 -14.51 -0.10
N ALA A 81 15.51 -14.51 0.26
CA ALA A 81 15.97 -13.93 1.53
C ALA A 81 15.73 -12.42 1.56
N ILE A 82 15.97 -11.73 0.44
CA ILE A 82 15.71 -10.29 0.32
C ILE A 82 14.22 -10.01 0.45
N ILE A 83 13.36 -10.80 -0.19
CA ILE A 83 11.91 -10.64 -0.13
C ILE A 83 11.41 -10.79 1.31
N ILE A 84 11.85 -11.85 2.01
CA ILE A 84 11.45 -12.12 3.40
C ILE A 84 11.91 -10.99 4.32
N VAL A 85 13.19 -10.60 4.25
CA VAL A 85 13.74 -9.54 5.09
C VAL A 85 13.06 -8.20 4.81
N ALA A 86 12.86 -7.85 3.53
CA ALA A 86 12.15 -6.63 3.15
C ALA A 86 10.72 -6.62 3.68
N GLY A 87 9.99 -7.73 3.53
CA GLY A 87 8.63 -7.87 4.05
C GLY A 87 8.55 -7.69 5.57
N LEU A 88 9.47 -8.30 6.31
CA LEU A 88 9.55 -8.15 7.77
C LEU A 88 9.87 -6.71 8.18
N LEU A 89 10.85 -6.07 7.54
CA LEU A 89 11.20 -4.67 7.81
C LEU A 89 10.04 -3.72 7.53
N VAL A 90 9.32 -3.91 6.43
CA VAL A 90 8.11 -3.13 6.11
C VAL A 90 7.01 -3.39 7.15
N GLY A 91 6.78 -4.65 7.53
CA GLY A 91 5.80 -5.01 8.55
C GLY A 91 6.06 -4.32 9.89
N VAL A 92 7.29 -4.43 10.40
CA VAL A 92 7.73 -3.79 11.64
C VAL A 92 7.66 -2.26 11.53
N GLY A 93 8.14 -1.69 10.41
CA GLY A 93 8.11 -0.25 10.17
C GLY A 93 6.70 0.33 10.14
N THR A 94 5.75 -0.33 9.46
CA THR A 94 4.35 0.12 9.43
C THR A 94 3.68 0.05 10.80
N ARG A 95 4.07 -0.90 11.66
CA ARG A 95 3.59 -0.96 13.05
C ARG A 95 4.16 0.16 13.90
N PHE A 96 5.46 0.43 13.83
CA PHE A 96 6.05 1.55 14.57
C PHE A 96 5.53 2.92 14.12
N ALA A 97 5.27 3.10 12.83
CA ALA A 97 4.65 4.31 12.30
C ALA A 97 3.16 4.44 12.68
N ASN A 98 2.55 3.37 13.24
CA ASN A 98 1.11 3.22 13.44
C ASN A 98 0.30 3.47 12.16
N GLY A 99 0.80 2.97 11.02
CA GLY A 99 0.15 3.08 9.73
C GLY A 99 1.09 2.85 8.55
N CYS A 100 0.51 2.83 7.35
CA CYS A 100 1.21 2.59 6.09
C CYS A 100 1.02 3.76 5.12
N THR A 101 1.54 3.62 3.91
CA THR A 101 1.44 4.62 2.83
C THR A 101 0.00 4.90 2.41
N SER A 102 -0.92 3.92 2.45
CA SER A 102 -2.34 4.18 2.15
C SER A 102 -2.98 5.10 3.20
N GLY A 103 -2.63 4.92 4.48
CA GLY A 103 -3.19 5.71 5.58
C GLY A 103 -2.56 7.09 5.73
N HIS A 104 -1.22 7.17 5.70
CA HIS A 104 -0.47 8.42 5.85
C HIS A 104 -0.36 9.22 4.55
N GLY A 105 -0.16 8.53 3.43
CA GLY A 105 -0.03 9.14 2.11
C GLY A 105 -1.38 9.52 1.54
N VAL A 106 -2.17 8.53 1.10
CA VAL A 106 -3.46 8.81 0.42
C VAL A 106 -4.40 9.57 1.35
N CYS A 107 -4.77 9.00 2.49
CA CYS A 107 -5.75 9.65 3.37
C CYS A 107 -5.14 10.79 4.21
N GLY A 108 -3.89 10.65 4.65
CA GLY A 108 -3.25 11.59 5.58
C GLY A 108 -2.84 12.91 4.94
N ILE A 109 -2.32 12.88 3.71
CA ILE A 109 -1.98 14.11 2.95
C ILE A 109 -3.26 14.82 2.53
N SER A 110 -4.29 14.10 2.07
CA SER A 110 -5.58 14.70 1.69
C SER A 110 -6.28 15.43 2.84
N ARG A 111 -6.03 15.03 4.09
CA ARG A 111 -6.52 15.73 5.29
C ARG A 111 -5.55 16.77 5.86
N LEU A 112 -4.49 17.11 5.12
CA LEU A 112 -3.45 18.07 5.54
C LEU A 112 -2.81 17.71 6.91
N SER A 113 -2.72 16.42 7.23
CA SER A 113 -2.12 16.00 8.50
C SER A 113 -0.60 16.07 8.43
N LEU A 114 0.02 16.86 9.32
CA LEU A 114 1.48 16.99 9.39
C LEU A 114 2.16 15.63 9.61
N ARG A 115 1.58 14.79 10.48
CA ARG A 115 2.04 13.42 10.70
C ARG A 115 2.02 12.57 9.42
N GLY A 116 0.96 12.68 8.62
CA GLY A 116 0.83 11.97 7.34
C GLY A 116 1.87 12.39 6.32
N ILE A 117 2.08 13.70 6.18
CA ILE A 117 3.05 14.28 5.26
C ILE A 117 4.47 13.85 5.63
N VAL A 118 4.86 14.00 6.91
CA VAL A 118 6.19 13.64 7.41
C VAL A 118 6.44 12.14 7.22
N ALA A 119 5.50 11.28 7.63
CA ALA A 119 5.64 9.83 7.46
C ALA A 119 5.80 9.44 5.98
N THR A 120 5.06 10.08 5.08
CA THR A 120 5.15 9.80 3.65
C THR A 120 6.48 10.24 3.06
N ALA A 121 7.01 11.40 3.47
CA ALA A 121 8.34 11.87 3.06
C ALA A 121 9.44 10.88 3.45
N PHE A 122 9.41 10.34 4.68
CA PHE A 122 10.35 9.30 5.11
C PHE A 122 10.17 7.99 4.34
N TYR A 123 8.94 7.54 4.06
CA TYR A 123 8.68 6.34 3.27
C TYR A 123 9.26 6.45 1.86
N ILE A 124 8.95 7.54 1.15
CA ILE A 124 9.41 7.77 -0.22
C ILE A 124 10.94 7.96 -0.23
N GLY A 125 11.49 8.71 0.73
CA GLY A 125 12.93 8.93 0.86
C GLY A 125 13.70 7.64 1.11
N ALA A 126 13.25 6.80 2.05
CA ALA A 126 13.85 5.50 2.33
C ALA A 126 13.74 4.55 1.12
N GLY A 127 12.60 4.55 0.41
CA GLY A 127 12.43 3.76 -0.81
C GLY A 127 13.41 4.17 -1.91
N GLY A 128 13.52 5.48 -2.16
CA GLY A 128 14.47 6.04 -3.13
C GLY A 128 15.92 5.71 -2.78
N LEU A 129 16.31 5.88 -1.51
CA LEU A 129 17.64 5.53 -1.02
C LEU A 129 17.93 4.02 -1.18
N THR A 130 16.94 3.17 -0.88
CA THR A 130 17.07 1.71 -1.03
C THR A 130 17.31 1.32 -2.50
N VAL A 131 16.59 1.93 -3.44
CA VAL A 131 16.81 1.70 -4.87
C VAL A 131 18.22 2.13 -5.28
N VAL A 132 18.69 3.32 -4.87
CA VAL A 132 20.04 3.79 -5.19
C VAL A 132 21.11 2.83 -4.64
N LEU A 133 20.98 2.41 -3.38
CA LEU A 133 21.95 1.52 -2.74
C LEU A 133 21.94 0.12 -3.34
N PHE A 134 20.78 -0.53 -3.41
CA PHE A 134 20.70 -1.95 -3.76
C PHE A 134 20.70 -2.20 -5.27
N LYS A 135 20.09 -1.31 -6.07
CA LYS A 135 20.04 -1.43 -7.53
C LYS A 135 21.26 -0.82 -8.21
N HIS A 136 21.61 0.43 -7.88
CA HIS A 136 22.65 1.15 -8.61
C HIS A 136 24.06 0.94 -8.05
N ILE A 137 24.23 0.85 -6.73
CA ILE A 137 25.56 0.72 -6.11
C ILE A 137 25.95 -0.75 -5.94
N LEU A 138 25.07 -1.57 -5.38
CA LEU A 138 25.39 -2.97 -5.04
C LEU A 138 25.00 -3.97 -6.15
N GLY A 139 24.07 -3.62 -7.06
CA GLY A 139 23.63 -4.48 -8.16
C GLY A 139 22.98 -5.80 -7.70
N VAL A 140 22.37 -5.82 -6.52
CA VAL A 140 21.81 -7.04 -5.88
C VAL A 140 20.37 -7.30 -6.32
N ILE A 141 19.69 -6.29 -6.88
CA ILE A 141 18.29 -6.32 -7.36
C ILE A 141 18.15 -5.58 -8.68
#